data_AF-A0A352NR85-F1
#
_entry.id   AF-A0A352NR85-F1
#
_cell.length_a   1.000
_cell.length_b   1.000
_cell.length_c   1.000
_cell.angle_alpha   90.00
_cell.angle_beta   90.00
_cell.angle_gamma   90.00
#
_symmetry.space_group_name_H-M   'P 1'
#
loop_
_entity.id
_entity.type
_entity.pdbx_description
1 polymer ?
#
loop_
_entity_poly.entity_id
_entity_poly.type
_entity_poly.pdbx_seq_one_letter_code
_entity_poly.pdbx_strand_id
1 'polypeptide(L)' 'HTNSDGVGLTGVELYYNKELAGTPGSRVAELDRKSQQLPYTISEFTKPVDGKDVVLTIDEMIQHFAEKSAQQA' A
#
# COMPACT_ATOMS: atom_id res chain seq x y z
N HIS A 1 10.46 1.98 4.21
CA HIS A 1 10.63 1.36 2.87
C HIS A 1 9.66 0.19 2.74
N THR A 2 9.17 -0.13 1.54
CA THR A 2 8.18 -1.18 1.27
C THR A 2 8.75 -2.30 0.40
N ASN A 3 8.13 -3.48 0.41
CA ASN A 3 8.44 -4.57 -0.53
C ASN A 3 7.67 -4.42 -1.86
N SER A 4 7.85 -5.37 -2.79
CA SER A 4 7.14 -5.41 -4.08
C SER A 4 5.62 -5.57 -3.97
N ASP A 5 5.13 -6.02 -2.82
CA ASP A 5 3.70 -6.17 -2.52
C ASP A 5 3.11 -4.93 -1.83
N GLY A 6 3.92 -3.87 -1.65
CA GLY A 6 3.51 -2.64 -0.97
C GLY A 6 3.50 -2.72 0.56
N VAL A 7 4.03 -3.80 1.15
CA VAL A 7 4.09 -3.97 2.62
C VAL A 7 5.27 -3.20 3.20
N GLY A 8 5.01 -2.34 4.19
CA GLY A 8 6.01 -1.59 4.94
C GLY A 8 6.98 -2.50 5.71
N LEU A 9 8.28 -2.34 5.46
CA LEU A 9 9.36 -3.12 6.05
C LEU A 9 10.20 -2.35 7.07
N THR A 10 10.27 -1.02 6.95
CA THR A 10 11.10 -0.18 7.82
C THR A 10 10.51 1.21 8.05
N GLY A 11 10.88 1.83 9.17
CA GLY A 11 10.56 3.23 9.49
C GLY A 11 9.07 3.51 9.59
N VAL A 12 8.66 4.67 9.09
CA VAL A 12 7.26 5.13 9.06
C VAL A 12 6.36 4.13 8.34
N GLU A 13 6.83 3.55 7.23
CA GLU A 13 6.09 2.57 6.44
C GLU A 13 5.72 1.32 7.26
N LEU A 14 6.67 0.75 8.00
CA LEU A 14 6.40 -0.42 8.85
C LEU A 14 5.43 -0.07 9.98
N TYR A 15 5.68 1.06 10.66
CA TYR A 15 4.91 1.45 11.82
C TYR A 15 3.45 1.77 11.48
N TYR A 16 3.21 2.44 10.35
CA TYR A 16 1.88 2.84 9.90
C TYR A 16 1.30 1.94 8.80
N ASN A 17 1.93 0.79 8.48
CA ASN A 17 1.47 -0.12 7.41
C ASN A 17 -0.02 -0.45 7.51
N LYS A 18 -0.55 -0.60 8.72
CA LYS A 18 -1.97 -0.88 8.96
C LYS A 18 -2.91 0.23 8.44
N GLU A 19 -2.51 1.48 8.59
CA GLU A 19 -3.33 2.62 8.14
C GLU A 19 -3.05 2.92 6.66
N LEU A 20 -1.81 2.74 6.20
CA LEU A 20 -1.36 3.03 4.83
C LEU A 20 -1.79 1.98 3.79
N ALA A 21 -1.87 0.69 4.16
CA ALA A 21 -2.05 -0.39 3.19
C ALA A 21 -3.48 -0.56 2.65
N GLY A 22 -4.48 0.00 3.34
CA GLY A 22 -5.89 -0.17 2.98
C GLY A 22 -6.36 -1.62 3.12
N THR A 23 -7.36 -2.01 2.34
CA THR A 23 -7.88 -3.39 2.29
C THR A 23 -8.04 -3.83 0.84
N PRO A 24 -7.41 -4.95 0.42
CA PRO A 24 -7.53 -5.43 -0.94
C PRO A 24 -8.97 -5.86 -1.24
N GLY A 25 -9.42 -5.55 -2.46
CA GLY A 25 -10.67 -6.07 -2.99
C GLY A 25 -10.53 -7.54 -3.40
N SER A 26 -11.65 -8.14 -3.79
CA SER A 26 -11.67 -9.52 -4.30
C SER A 26 -12.64 -9.64 -5.46
N ARG A 27 -12.31 -10.52 -6.41
CA ARG A 27 -13.22 -10.91 -7.49
C ARG A 27 -13.26 -12.42 -7.59
N VAL A 28 -14.43 -12.99 -7.40
CA VAL A 28 -14.67 -14.42 -7.62
C VAL A 28 -15.24 -14.59 -9.02
N ALA A 29 -14.65 -15.51 -9.80
CA ALA A 29 -15.12 -15.85 -11.13
C ALA A 29 -15.04 -17.37 -11.33
N GLU A 30 -16.08 -17.95 -11.91
CA GLU A 30 -16.05 -19.35 -12.33
C GLU A 30 -15.31 -19.47 -13.66
N LEU A 31 -14.38 -20.41 -13.70
CA LEU A 31 -13.57 -20.72 -14.87
C LEU A 31 -13.96 -22.10 -15.40
N ASP A 32 -13.98 -22.24 -16.73
CA ASP A 32 -14.13 -23.54 -17.36
C ASP A 32 -12.84 -24.39 -17.21
N ARG A 33 -12.88 -25.64 -17.68
CA ARG A 33 -11.72 -26.55 -17.63
C ARG A 33 -10.49 -26.06 -18.40
N LYS A 34 -10.63 -25.03 -19.23
CA LYS A 34 -9.57 -24.35 -19.99
C LYS A 34 -9.17 -22.99 -19.38
N SER A 35 -9.62 -22.70 -18.15
CA SER A 35 -9.40 -21.43 -17.45
C SER A 35 -10.04 -20.21 -18.14
N GLN A 36 -11.06 -20.41 -18.98
CA GLN A 36 -11.81 -19.33 -19.62
C GLN A 36 -12.99 -18.90 -18.72
N GLN A 37 -13.20 -17.59 -18.59
CA GLN A 37 -14.34 -17.05 -17.83
C GLN A 37 -15.66 -17.42 -18.50
N LEU A 38 -16.59 -17.96 -17.71
CA LEU A 38 -17.93 -18.30 -18.18
C LEU A 38 -18.80 -17.02 -18.25
N PRO A 39 -19.46 -16.74 -19.39
CA PRO A 39 -20.20 -15.49 -19.60
C PRO A 39 -21.50 -15.34 -18.78
N TYR A 40 -21.94 -16.40 -18.08
CA TYR A 40 -23.21 -16.42 -17.33
C TYR A 40 -23.03 -16.33 -15.81
N THR A 41 -21.79 -16.30 -15.30
CA THR A 41 -21.54 -16.29 -13.86
C THR A 41 -21.54 -14.86 -13.35
N ILE A 42 -22.35 -14.58 -12.33
CA ILE A 42 -22.32 -13.33 -11.58
C ILE A 42 -20.98 -13.30 -10.85
N SER A 43 -20.03 -12.49 -11.33
CA SER A 43 -18.78 -12.31 -10.60
C SER A 43 -19.07 -11.57 -9.30
N GLU A 44 -18.85 -12.22 -8.16
CA GLU A 44 -18.88 -11.51 -6.88
C GLU A 44 -17.66 -10.59 -6.82
N PHE A 45 -17.91 -9.29 -6.81
CA PHE A 45 -16.87 -8.26 -6.76
C PHE A 45 -16.97 -7.47 -5.47
N THR A 46 -15.92 -7.57 -4.66
CA THR A 46 -15.71 -6.72 -3.49
C THR A 46 -14.69 -5.65 -3.88
N LYS A 47 -15.10 -4.38 -3.83
CA LYS A 47 -14.21 -3.25 -4.12
C LYS A 47 -13.10 -3.16 -3.08
N PRO A 48 -11.85 -2.83 -3.48
CA PRO A 48 -10.81 -2.46 -2.53
C PRO A 48 -11.20 -1.20 -1.76
N VAL A 49 -10.58 -1.03 -0.60
CA VAL A 49 -10.66 0.19 0.20
C VAL A 49 -9.25 0.76 0.29
N ASP A 50 -9.09 2.01 -0.12
CA ASP A 50 -7.79 2.69 -0.09
C ASP A 50 -7.30 2.88 1.35
N GLY A 51 -5.98 2.91 1.51
CA GLY A 51 -5.36 3.30 2.78
C GLY A 51 -5.61 4.77 3.11
N LYS A 52 -5.24 5.15 4.33
CA LYS A 52 -5.28 6.54 4.78
C LYS A 52 -3.94 7.21 4.56
N ASP A 53 -3.99 8.53 4.41
CA ASP A 53 -2.80 9.35 4.45
C ASP A 53 -2.31 9.57 5.89
N VAL A 54 -1.00 9.72 6.05
CA VAL A 54 -0.35 10.06 7.33
C VAL A 54 0.39 11.38 7.17
N VAL A 55 0.10 12.33 8.06
CA VAL A 55 0.84 13.59 8.18
C VAL A 55 1.80 13.47 9.35
N LEU A 56 3.11 13.61 9.07
CA LEU A 56 4.14 13.55 10.09
C LEU A 56 4.29 14.91 10.78
N THR A 57 4.79 14.87 12.01
CA THR A 57 5.19 16.09 12.74
C THR A 57 6.54 16.63 12.28
N ILE A 58 7.22 15.94 11.36
CA ILE A 58 8.53 16.32 10.83
C ILE A 58 8.33 17.42 9.80
N ASP A 59 9.05 18.53 9.98
CA ASP A 59 9.16 19.59 8.98
C ASP A 59 10.26 19.25 7.98
N GLU A 60 9.93 19.25 6.69
CA GLU A 60 10.84 18.87 5.61
C GLU A 60 12.07 19.80 5.52
N MET A 61 11.89 21.10 5.72
CA MET A 61 13.00 22.06 5.64
C MET A 61 13.97 21.86 6.79
N ILE A 62 13.46 21.74 8.02
CA ILE A 62 14.29 21.51 9.21
C ILE A 62 15.06 20.19 9.06
N GLN A 63 14.38 19.13 8.62
CA GLN A 63 15.01 17.82 8.39
C GLN A 63 16.15 17.91 7.37
N HIS A 64 15.91 18.56 6.23
CA HIS A 64 16.93 18.73 5.19
C HIS A 64 18.16 19.51 5.70
N PHE A 65 17.95 20.58 6.49
CA PHE A 65 19.07 21.30 7.10
C PHE A 65 19.86 20.43 8.08
N ALA A 66 19.17 19.66 8.93
CA ALA A 66 19.81 18.77 9.89
C ALA A 66 20.67 17.70 9.20
N GLU A 67 20.15 17.09 8.13
CA GLU A 67 20.89 16.10 7.33
C GLU A 67 22.12 16.70 6.66
N LYS A 68 21.96 17.87 6.03
CA LYS A 68 23.09 18.57 5.40
C LYS A 68 24.19 18.90 6.40
N SER A 69 23.83 19.41 7.57
CA SER A 69 24.80 19.71 8.63
C SER A 69 25.49 18.45 9.15
N ALA A 70 24.74 17.36 9.36
CA ALA A 70 25.29 16.09 9.82
C ALA A 70 26.27 15.46 8.82
N GLN A 71 26.03 15.62 7.51
CA GLN A 71 26.89 15.07 6.47
C GLN A 71 28.20 15.88 6.26
N GLN A 72 28.23 17.13 6.71
CA GLN A 72 29.41 18.00 6.62
C GLN A 72 30.35 17.89 7.81
N ALA A 73 29.91 17.24 8.89
CA ALA A 73 30.69 16.96 10.10
C ALA A 73 31.53 15.68 9.93
#